data_AF-A0A941WC74-F1
#
_entry.id   AF-A0A941WC74-F1
#
_cell.length_a   1.000
_cell.length_b   1.000
_cell.length_c   1.000
_cell.angle_alpha   90.00
_cell.angle_beta   90.00
_cell.angle_gamma   90.00
#
_symmetry.space_group_name_H-M   'P 1'
#
loop_
_entity.id
_entity.type
_entity.pdbx_description
1 polymer ?
#
loop_
_entity_poly.entity_id
_entity_poly.type
_entity_poly.pdbx_seq_one_letter_code
_entity_poly.pdbx_strand_id
1 'polypeptide(L)'
;MGDRADENVKRVFYGVGKWIYLIDALDDIDKDLKKKNFNPFVSSYPEVKGKQSFIAEHKSDLEFLFGSVLYEIANGAQSVSYAFNHDLTDNILARGLMGNTKRIMECESCRKTTKS
;
A
#
# COMPACT_ATOMS: atom_id res chain seq x y z
N MET A 1 5.71 32.37 0.38
CA MET A 1 5.90 31.37 -0.69
C MET A 1 6.34 29.99 -0.16
N GLY A 2 6.45 29.75 1.16
CA GLY A 2 6.87 28.47 1.73
C GLY A 2 5.77 27.43 2.04
N ASP A 3 4.48 27.80 2.06
CA ASP A 3 3.43 26.89 2.56
C ASP A 3 2.97 25.79 1.60
N ARG A 4 2.90 26.04 0.29
CA ARG A 4 2.30 25.07 -0.65
C ARG A 4 3.19 23.87 -0.97
N ALA A 5 4.50 24.08 -1.00
CA ALA A 5 5.45 22.98 -1.19
C ALA A 5 5.42 22.02 0.01
N ASP A 6 5.29 22.56 1.22
CA ASP A 6 5.21 21.80 2.46
C ASP A 6 3.95 20.93 2.51
N GLU A 7 2.79 21.45 2.07
CA GLU A 7 1.54 20.68 2.02
C GLU A 7 1.56 19.54 1.00
N ASN A 8 2.16 19.73 -0.18
CA ASN A 8 2.28 18.66 -1.17
C ASN A 8 3.22 17.55 -0.68
N VAL A 9 4.33 17.92 -0.05
CA VAL A 9 5.27 16.98 0.56
C VAL A 9 4.60 16.17 1.66
N LYS A 10 3.85 16.81 2.57
CA LYS A 10 3.06 16.12 3.60
C LYS A 10 2.07 15.11 3.01
N ARG A 11 1.38 15.47 1.93
CA ARG A 11 0.43 14.57 1.25
C ARG A 11 1.12 13.33 0.68
N VAL A 12 2.29 13.49 0.06
CA VAL A 12 3.07 12.37 -0.47
C VAL A 12 3.49 11.44 0.66
N PHE A 13 4.09 11.97 1.73
CA PHE A 13 4.53 11.15 2.87
C PHE A 13 3.37 10.46 3.58
N TYR A 14 2.24 11.16 3.76
CA TYR A 14 1.03 10.56 4.32
C TYR A 14 0.50 9.42 3.43
N GLY A 15 0.43 9.64 2.11
CA GLY A 15 0.01 8.62 1.15
C GLY A 15 0.93 7.39 1.19
N VAL A 16 2.25 7.59 1.20
CA VAL A 16 3.23 6.50 1.30
C VAL A 16 3.08 5.75 2.62
N GLY A 17 2.97 6.46 3.75
CA GLY A 17 2.75 5.83 5.06
C GLY A 17 1.47 5.02 5.11
N LYS A 18 0.37 5.55 4.54
CA LYS A 18 -0.90 4.84 4.40
C LYS A 18 -0.77 3.59 3.53
N TRP A 19 -0.05 3.66 2.42
CA TRP A 19 0.22 2.49 1.56
C TRP A 19 0.99 1.42 2.32
N ILE A 20 2.09 1.79 3.02
CA ILE A 20 2.91 0.85 3.81
C ILE A 20 2.05 0.13 4.86
N TYR A 21 1.24 0.90 5.60
CA TYR A 21 0.37 0.35 6.62
C TYR A 21 -0.67 -0.62 6.04
N LEU A 22 -1.35 -0.22 4.97
CA LEU A 22 -2.39 -1.04 4.35
C LEU A 22 -1.81 -2.30 3.69
N ILE A 23 -0.66 -2.20 3.03
CA ILE A 23 -0.08 -3.36 2.35
C ILE A 23 0.46 -4.40 3.33
N ASP A 24 1.06 -3.95 4.45
CA ASP A 24 1.51 -4.82 5.55
C ASP A 24 0.31 -5.51 6.22
N ALA A 25 -0.74 -4.74 6.54
CA ALA A 25 -1.98 -5.30 7.07
C ALA A 25 -2.62 -6.32 6.13
N LEU A 26 -2.59 -6.12 4.81
CA LEU A 26 -3.11 -7.08 3.85
C LEU A 26 -2.26 -8.36 3.83
N ASP A 27 -0.93 -8.24 3.87
CA ASP A 27 -0.03 -9.40 3.87
C ASP A 27 -0.10 -10.22 5.16
N ASP A 28 -0.33 -9.57 6.30
CA ASP A 28 -0.34 -10.19 7.62
C ASP A 28 -1.72 -10.68 8.10
N ILE A 29 -2.79 -10.61 7.28
CA ILE A 29 -4.16 -11.07 7.67
C ILE A 29 -4.13 -12.45 8.36
N ASP A 30 -3.47 -13.45 7.77
CA ASP A 30 -3.43 -14.81 8.33
C ASP A 30 -2.68 -14.88 9.66
N LYS A 31 -1.65 -14.06 9.82
CA LYS A 31 -0.84 -13.97 11.05
C LYS A 31 -1.63 -13.25 12.14
N ASP A 32 -2.32 -12.18 11.80
CA ASP A 32 -3.07 -11.36 12.75
C ASP A 32 -4.35 -12.05 13.24
N LEU A 33 -5.04 -12.78 12.36
CA LEU A 33 -6.14 -13.68 12.77
C LEU A 33 -5.67 -14.71 13.80
N LYS A 34 -4.50 -15.34 13.57
CA LYS A 34 -3.94 -16.36 14.48
C LYS A 34 -3.50 -15.76 15.82
N LYS A 35 -2.88 -14.58 15.79
CA LYS A 35 -2.35 -13.92 16.99
C LYS A 35 -3.38 -13.04 17.71
N LYS A 36 -4.57 -12.86 17.12
CA LYS A 36 -5.59 -11.89 17.56
C LYS A 36 -5.03 -10.46 17.66
N ASN A 37 -4.14 -10.11 16.74
CA ASN A 37 -3.64 -8.75 16.62
C ASN A 37 -4.69 -7.87 15.95
N PHE A 38 -4.63 -6.57 16.23
CA PHE A 38 -5.42 -5.62 15.48
C PHE A 38 -4.96 -5.58 14.02
N ASN A 39 -5.91 -5.75 13.10
CA ASN A 39 -5.71 -5.61 11.66
C ASN A 39 -6.92 -4.86 11.08
N PRO A 40 -6.71 -3.78 10.30
CA PRO A 40 -7.81 -2.95 9.81
C PRO A 40 -8.78 -3.72 8.92
N PHE A 41 -8.30 -4.65 8.09
CA PHE A 41 -9.17 -5.45 7.23
C PHE A 41 -10.00 -6.43 8.05
N VAL A 42 -9.38 -7.14 8.98
CA VAL A 42 -10.09 -8.07 9.87
C VAL A 42 -11.11 -7.32 10.75
N SER A 43 -10.78 -6.10 11.18
CA SER A 43 -11.68 -5.29 11.99
C SER A 43 -12.88 -4.76 11.20
N SER A 44 -12.70 -4.45 9.92
CA SER A 44 -13.78 -3.98 9.03
C SER A 44 -14.61 -5.12 8.46
N TYR A 45 -14.06 -6.33 8.37
CA TYR A 45 -14.67 -7.53 7.81
C TYR A 45 -14.50 -8.71 8.79
N PRO A 46 -15.34 -8.80 9.84
CA PRO A 46 -15.22 -9.82 10.88
C PRO A 46 -15.33 -11.27 10.37
N GLU A 47 -15.93 -11.47 9.20
CA GLU A 47 -16.12 -12.74 8.52
C GLU A 47 -14.86 -13.27 7.80
N VAL A 48 -13.77 -12.48 7.75
CA VAL A 48 -12.53 -12.85 7.06
C VAL A 48 -11.91 -14.10 7.68
N LYS A 49 -11.74 -15.12 6.84
CA LYS A 49 -11.16 -16.42 7.24
C LYS A 49 -9.69 -16.58 6.89
N GLY A 50 -9.16 -15.68 6.07
CA GLY A 50 -7.77 -15.67 5.65
C GLY A 50 -7.52 -14.68 4.52
N LYS A 51 -6.24 -14.42 4.25
CA LYS A 51 -5.78 -13.44 3.25
C LYS A 51 -6.34 -13.75 1.86
N GLN A 52 -6.24 -15.01 1.43
CA GLN A 52 -6.55 -15.40 0.06
C GLN A 52 -8.06 -15.29 -0.23
N SER A 53 -8.92 -15.73 0.69
CA SER A 53 -10.37 -15.58 0.54
C SER A 53 -10.78 -14.11 0.56
N PHE A 54 -10.15 -13.30 1.42
CA PHE A 54 -10.43 -11.87 1.50
C PHE A 54 -10.07 -11.15 0.19
N ILE A 55 -8.89 -11.43 -0.38
CA ILE A 55 -8.50 -10.84 -1.66
C ILE A 55 -9.43 -11.28 -2.79
N ALA A 56 -9.86 -12.55 -2.81
CA ALA A 56 -10.77 -13.06 -3.83
C ALA A 56 -12.16 -12.40 -3.76
N GLU A 57 -12.67 -12.20 -2.55
CA GLU A 57 -14.01 -11.62 -2.31
C GLU A 57 -14.03 -10.10 -2.54
N HIS A 58 -12.98 -9.38 -2.11
CA HIS A 58 -12.92 -7.92 -2.13
C HIS A 58 -11.93 -7.37 -3.16
N LYS A 59 -11.64 -8.14 -4.21
CA LYS A 59 -10.61 -7.78 -5.20
C LYS A 59 -10.81 -6.37 -5.76
N SER A 60 -12.01 -6.07 -6.25
CA SER A 60 -12.32 -4.77 -6.84
C SER A 60 -12.17 -3.61 -5.86
N ASP A 61 -12.58 -3.82 -4.60
CA ASP A 61 -12.48 -2.81 -3.55
C ASP A 61 -11.00 -2.56 -3.17
N LEU A 62 -10.19 -3.62 -3.10
CA LEU A 62 -8.76 -3.51 -2.86
C LEU A 62 -8.04 -2.83 -4.03
N GLU A 63 -8.38 -3.17 -5.27
CA GLU A 63 -7.85 -2.48 -6.46
C GLU A 63 -8.17 -1.00 -6.43
N PHE A 64 -9.40 -0.63 -6.05
CA PHE A 64 -9.80 0.77 -5.90
C PHE A 64 -9.09 1.46 -4.72
N LEU A 65 -8.98 0.80 -3.57
CA LEU A 65 -8.30 1.33 -2.38
C LEU A 65 -6.82 1.60 -2.65
N PHE A 66 -6.08 0.61 -3.16
CA PHE A 66 -4.67 0.82 -3.45
C PHE A 66 -4.48 1.73 -4.66
N GLY A 67 -5.35 1.64 -5.68
CA GLY A 67 -5.31 2.53 -6.83
C GLY A 67 -5.47 4.00 -6.45
N SER A 68 -6.43 4.33 -5.58
CA SER A 68 -6.65 5.69 -5.09
C SER A 68 -5.46 6.20 -4.26
N VAL A 69 -4.92 5.39 -3.34
CA VAL A 69 -3.73 5.77 -2.55
C VAL A 69 -2.51 6.00 -3.45
N LEU A 70 -2.27 5.12 -4.42
CA LEU A 70 -1.16 5.29 -5.37
C LEU A 70 -1.34 6.53 -6.25
N TYR A 71 -2.57 6.82 -6.67
CA TYR A 71 -2.88 8.03 -7.43
C TYR A 71 -2.63 9.30 -6.61
N GLU A 72 -3.03 9.33 -5.35
CA GLU A 72 -2.75 10.45 -4.43
C GLU A 72 -1.24 10.69 -4.28
N ILE A 73 -0.45 9.62 -4.09
CA ILE A 73 1.01 9.69 -3.98
C ILE A 73 1.61 10.26 -5.27
N ALA A 74 1.22 9.73 -6.42
CA ALA A 74 1.76 10.13 -7.72
C ALA A 74 1.41 11.59 -8.05
N ASN A 75 0.16 12.00 -7.86
CA ASN A 75 -0.28 13.36 -8.12
C ASN A 75 0.36 14.38 -7.15
N GLY A 76 0.55 13.98 -5.88
CA GLY A 76 1.29 14.77 -4.91
C GLY A 76 2.75 14.96 -5.32
N ALA A 77 3.43 13.90 -5.78
CA ALA A 77 4.83 13.93 -6.16
C ALA A 77 5.11 14.84 -7.37
N GLN A 78 4.24 14.81 -8.39
CA GLN A 78 4.33 15.71 -9.56
C GLN A 78 4.21 17.20 -9.19
N SER A 79 3.52 17.50 -8.08
CA SER A 79 3.26 18.86 -7.61
C SER A 79 4.37 19.41 -6.69
N VAL A 80 5.39 18.61 -6.36
CA VAL A 80 6.54 19.03 -5.55
C VAL A 80 7.62 19.60 -6.47
N SER A 81 7.64 20.92 -6.58
CA SER A 81 8.65 21.66 -7.35
C SER A 81 10.02 21.59 -6.66
N TYR A 82 11.02 21.02 -7.36
CA TYR A 82 12.45 21.32 -7.27
C TYR A 82 13.46 20.48 -6.44
N ALA A 83 13.17 19.26 -5.93
CA ALA A 83 14.20 18.52 -5.18
C ALA A 83 14.36 17.00 -5.41
N PHE A 84 13.41 16.32 -6.06
CA PHE A 84 13.55 14.88 -6.32
C PHE A 84 13.59 14.63 -7.83
N ASN A 85 14.58 13.83 -8.25
CA ASN A 85 14.72 13.38 -9.62
C ASN A 85 13.39 12.73 -10.04
N HIS A 86 12.63 13.37 -10.93
CA HIS A 86 11.27 12.98 -11.29
C HIS A 86 11.20 11.50 -11.69
N ASP A 87 12.22 11.04 -12.42
CA ASP A 87 12.42 9.64 -12.82
C ASP A 87 12.60 8.67 -11.65
N LEU A 88 13.29 9.06 -10.57
CA LEU A 88 13.52 8.21 -9.42
C LEU A 88 12.23 8.05 -8.60
N THR A 89 11.49 9.14 -8.40
CA THR A 89 10.18 9.13 -7.76
C THR A 89 9.14 8.35 -8.56
N ASP A 90 9.07 8.52 -9.89
CA ASP A 90 8.13 7.76 -10.72
C ASP A 90 8.49 6.27 -10.76
N ASN A 91 9.78 5.92 -10.78
CA ASN A 91 10.22 4.53 -10.83
C ASN A 91 10.06 3.80 -9.49
N ILE A 92 10.31 4.47 -8.36
CA ILE A 92 10.18 3.84 -7.05
C ILE A 92 8.73 3.89 -6.57
N LEU A 93 8.05 5.04 -6.70
CA LEU A 93 6.69 5.20 -6.20
C LEU A 93 5.68 4.52 -7.13
N ALA A 94 5.66 4.84 -8.43
CA ALA A 94 4.64 4.28 -9.30
C ALA A 94 4.93 2.82 -9.65
N ARG A 95 6.14 2.50 -10.14
CA ARG A 95 6.46 1.11 -10.52
C ARG A 95 6.72 0.20 -9.32
N GLY A 96 7.44 0.68 -8.30
CA GLY A 96 7.78 -0.11 -7.12
C GLY A 96 6.58 -0.42 -6.23
N LEU A 97 5.75 0.58 -5.89
CA LEU A 97 4.59 0.37 -5.03
C LEU A 97 3.50 -0.40 -5.76
N MET A 98 3.18 -0.06 -7.02
CA MET A 98 2.20 -0.82 -7.81
C MET A 98 2.64 -2.26 -8.04
N GLY A 99 3.93 -2.48 -8.31
CA GLY A 99 4.49 -3.83 -8.44
C GLY A 99 4.37 -4.65 -7.15
N ASN A 100 4.61 -4.04 -5.99
CA ASN A 100 4.42 -4.72 -4.70
C ASN A 100 2.95 -4.97 -4.37
N THR A 101 2.05 -4.02 -4.66
CA THR A 101 0.60 -4.20 -4.51
C THR A 101 0.14 -5.41 -5.32
N LYS A 102 0.47 -5.44 -6.62
CA LYS A 102 0.13 -6.58 -7.49
C LYS A 102 0.71 -7.88 -6.97
N ARG A 103 2.00 -7.88 -6.59
CA ARG A 103 2.65 -9.07 -6.02
C ARG A 103 1.92 -9.59 -4.78
N ILE A 104 1.49 -8.73 -3.85
CA ILE A 104 0.83 -9.18 -2.62
C ILE A 104 -0.61 -9.63 -2.87
N MET A 105 -1.29 -9.03 -3.85
CA MET A 105 -2.63 -9.41 -4.27
C MET A 105 -2.66 -10.70 -5.12
N GLU A 106 -1.64 -10.94 -5.92
CA GLU A 106 -1.59 -12.05 -6.89
C GLU A 106 -0.75 -13.25 -6.37
N CYS A 107 0.16 -13.04 -5.41
CA CYS A 107 1.06 -14.10 -4.97
C CYS A 107 0.47 -14.92 -3.82
N GLU A 108 0.16 -16.17 -4.13
CA GLU A 108 -0.38 -17.17 -3.19
C GLU A 108 0.68 -17.78 -2.25
N SER A 109 1.98 -17.50 -2.43
CA SER A 109 3.04 -18.26 -1.72
C SER A 109 4.35 -17.52 -1.37
N CYS A 110 4.41 -16.19 -1.38
CA CYS A 110 5.66 -15.46 -1.08
C CYS A 110 6.03 -15.41 0.42
N ARG A 111 6.30 -16.57 1.03
CA ARG A 111 7.26 -16.72 2.14
C ARG A 111 8.12 -17.96 1.94
N LYS A 112 9.00 -17.90 0.93
CA LYS A 112 10.25 -18.69 0.92
C LYS A 112 11.40 -17.81 0.43
N THR A 113 11.84 -16.89 1.27
CA THR A 113 13.25 -16.47 1.26
C THR A 113 13.85 -16.88 2.59
N THR A 114 14.46 -18.06 2.51
CA THR A 114 15.54 -18.57 3.35
C THR A 114 16.44 -17.44 3.83
N LYS A 115 16.60 -17.32 5.16
CA LYS A 115 17.87 -16.85 5.73
C LYS A 115 18.96 -17.76 5.19
N SER A 116 19.97 -17.19 4.55
CA SER A 116 21.30 -17.76 4.42
C SER A 116 22.32 -16.79 4.98
#